data_AF-A0A4S8RJ58-F1
#
_entry.id   AF-A0A4S8RJ58-F1
#
_cell.length_a   1.000
_cell.length_b   1.000
_cell.length_c   1.000
_cell.angle_alpha   90.00
_cell.angle_beta   90.00
_cell.angle_gamma   90.00
#
_symmetry.space_group_name_H-M   'P 1'
#
loop_
_entity.id
_entity.type
_entity.pdbx_description
1 polymer ?
#
loop_
_entity_poly.entity_id
_entity_poly.type
_entity_poly.pdbx_seq_one_letter_code
_entity_poly.pdbx_strand_id
1 'polypeptide(L)'
;MAHESSITSFTYSVTRKTSHTSLAFETVMANLYASIGKPTDLQWPTIAASITSHEEINKEKFVEGVEAAVGPQGFMNFGELNHGCWLPLFNINSNPQLGLKRIILGNPLIAITMLSQSSKSLDAGLFVPVEILVRQLSGEQGTEITWQVPSTLIGALDRGNNGLLTAAQVLDGKLEELITFIGSGAFWDRVQKVKSRYTYTNPSYANKSSMKCWYPTRYYNVGEYMRPKPSIGWTERVEFV
;
A
#
# COMPACT_ATOMS: atom_id res chain seq x y z
N MET A 1 -26.64 -38.81 -3.05
CA MET A 1 -25.30 -39.08 -3.62
C MET A 1 -24.28 -38.46 -2.68
N ALA A 2 -23.24 -39.19 -2.27
CA ALA A 2 -22.17 -38.60 -1.47
C ALA A 2 -21.32 -37.73 -2.40
N HIS A 3 -21.05 -36.49 -2.01
CA HIS A 3 -20.11 -35.63 -2.73
C HIS A 3 -18.70 -36.08 -2.35
N GLU A 4 -17.96 -36.67 -3.31
CA GLU A 4 -16.53 -36.92 -3.15
C GLU A 4 -15.76 -35.61 -3.37
N SER A 5 -14.88 -35.27 -2.43
CA SER A 5 -13.86 -34.25 -2.64
C SER A 5 -12.53 -34.92 -2.99
N SER A 6 -11.75 -34.28 -3.86
CA SER A 6 -10.38 -34.69 -4.17
C SER A 6 -9.43 -33.51 -3.95
N ILE A 7 -8.16 -33.82 -3.65
CA ILE A 7 -7.11 -32.84 -3.38
C ILE A 7 -6.02 -33.02 -4.43
N THR A 8 -5.62 -31.93 -5.07
CA THR A 8 -4.46 -31.87 -5.96
C THR A 8 -3.40 -30.96 -5.38
N SER A 9 -2.13 -31.23 -5.68
CA SER A 9 -1.00 -30.45 -5.18
C SER A 9 -0.03 -30.11 -6.31
N PHE A 10 0.49 -28.88 -6.28
CA PHE A 10 1.50 -28.38 -7.19
C PHE A 10 2.58 -27.64 -6.40
N THR A 11 3.82 -27.69 -6.88
CA THR A 11 4.95 -27.01 -6.25
C THR A 11 5.58 -26.04 -7.23
N TYR A 12 5.88 -24.84 -6.74
CA TYR A 12 6.59 -23.80 -7.48
C TYR A 12 7.62 -23.12 -6.56
N SER A 13 8.62 -22.50 -7.18
CA SER A 13 9.65 -21.74 -6.47
C SER A 13 9.29 -20.27 -6.44
N VAL A 14 9.49 -19.62 -5.29
CA VAL A 14 9.14 -18.21 -5.07
C VAL A 14 10.39 -17.45 -4.67
N THR A 15 10.56 -16.25 -5.22
CA THR A 15 11.61 -15.34 -4.76
C THR A 15 11.07 -14.44 -3.66
N ARG A 16 11.78 -14.38 -2.54
CA ARG A 16 11.54 -13.43 -1.45
C ARG A 16 12.63 -12.36 -1.45
N LYS A 17 12.23 -11.09 -1.37
CA LYS A 17 13.14 -9.97 -1.20
C LYS A 17 12.95 -9.34 0.18
N THR A 18 14.02 -8.77 0.70
CA THR A 18 14.04 -8.07 1.98
C THR A 18 14.83 -6.78 1.82
N SER A 19 14.20 -5.66 2.16
CA SER A 19 14.79 -4.34 2.24
C SER A 19 15.09 -4.00 3.69
N HIS A 20 16.23 -3.36 3.93
CA HIS A 20 16.65 -2.87 5.23
C HIS A 20 16.79 -1.35 5.16
N THR A 21 16.25 -0.67 6.16
CA THR A 21 16.40 0.78 6.31
C THR A 21 16.76 1.13 7.75
N SER A 22 17.55 2.19 7.93
CA SER A 22 17.84 2.75 9.27
C SER A 22 16.67 3.57 9.83
N LEU A 23 15.60 3.80 9.04
CA LEU A 23 14.41 4.47 9.52
C LEU A 23 13.70 3.66 10.61
N ALA A 24 13.19 4.37 11.61
CA ALA A 24 12.37 3.78 12.66
C ALA A 24 11.07 3.19 12.10
N PHE A 25 10.57 2.14 12.73
CA PHE A 25 9.35 1.43 12.33
C PHE A 25 8.16 2.38 12.12
N GLU A 26 7.91 3.27 13.08
CA GLU A 26 6.83 4.26 13.00
C GLU A 26 6.97 5.20 11.80
N THR A 27 8.21 5.56 11.43
CA THR A 27 8.48 6.39 10.26
C THR A 27 8.16 5.65 8.97
N VAL A 28 8.57 4.39 8.85
CA VAL A 28 8.25 3.54 7.69
C VAL A 28 6.74 3.32 7.57
N MET A 29 6.06 3.02 8.69
CA MET A 29 4.61 2.86 8.72
C MET A 29 3.87 4.15 8.35
N ALA A 30 4.33 5.31 8.82
CA ALA A 30 3.76 6.60 8.44
C ALA A 30 3.92 6.87 6.93
N ASN A 31 5.09 6.60 6.36
CA ASN A 31 5.33 6.73 4.93
C ASN A 31 4.42 5.77 4.13
N LEU A 32 4.26 4.54 4.60
CA LEU A 32 3.39 3.54 3.98
C LEU A 32 1.93 4.00 3.99
N TYR A 33 1.39 4.40 5.15
CA TYR A 33 0.01 4.87 5.24
C TYR A 33 -0.27 6.14 4.43
N ALA A 34 0.71 7.03 4.30
CA ALA A 34 0.60 8.18 3.40
C ALA A 34 0.58 7.76 1.92
N SER A 35 1.13 6.59 1.59
CA SER A 35 1.23 6.07 0.23
C SER A 35 0.04 5.22 -0.20
N ILE A 36 -0.61 4.51 0.74
CA ILE A 36 -1.66 3.51 0.43
C ILE A 36 -2.97 3.67 1.23
N GLY A 37 -3.04 4.66 2.14
CA GLY A 37 -4.15 4.81 3.09
C GLY A 37 -3.95 4.03 4.40
N LYS A 38 -4.76 4.39 5.40
CA LYS A 38 -4.70 3.80 6.75
C LYS A 38 -5.66 2.62 6.91
N PRO A 39 -5.40 1.69 7.85
CA PRO A 39 -6.33 0.60 8.16
C PRO A 39 -7.70 1.05 8.68
N THR A 40 -7.81 2.25 9.24
CA THR A 40 -9.11 2.81 9.69
C THR A 40 -9.97 3.30 8.53
N ASP A 41 -9.36 3.51 7.36
CA ASP A 41 -9.94 4.20 6.22
C ASP A 41 -10.00 3.23 5.02
N LEU A 42 -10.17 1.92 5.28
CA LEU A 42 -10.23 0.89 4.23
C LEU A 42 -11.44 1.13 3.33
N GLN A 43 -11.18 1.52 2.09
CA GLN A 43 -12.23 1.82 1.12
C GLN A 43 -12.77 0.56 0.42
N TRP A 44 -12.00 -0.54 0.38
CA TRP A 44 -12.37 -1.73 -0.40
C TRP A 44 -13.73 -2.34 -0.01
N PRO A 45 -14.08 -2.52 1.28
CA PRO A 45 -15.40 -3.06 1.64
C PRO A 45 -16.55 -2.21 1.09
N THR A 46 -16.41 -0.88 1.11
CA THR A 46 -17.41 0.05 0.58
C THR A 46 -17.48 0.00 -0.95
N ILE A 47 -16.33 -0.03 -1.63
CA ILE A 47 -16.26 -0.18 -3.10
C ILE A 47 -16.89 -1.51 -3.54
N ALA A 48 -16.55 -2.62 -2.86
CA ALA A 48 -17.10 -3.93 -3.20
C ALA A 48 -18.62 -3.98 -2.98
N ALA A 49 -19.11 -3.40 -1.88
CA ALA A 49 -20.54 -3.36 -1.57
C ALA A 49 -21.35 -2.46 -2.53
N SER A 50 -20.72 -1.53 -3.25
CA SER A 50 -21.42 -0.66 -4.21
C SER A 50 -21.68 -1.33 -5.56
N ILE A 51 -21.06 -2.49 -5.82
CA ILE A 51 -21.26 -3.29 -7.04
C ILE A 51 -22.63 -3.99 -6.95
N THR A 52 -23.67 -3.30 -7.42
CA THR A 52 -25.07 -3.77 -7.35
C THR A 52 -25.59 -4.34 -8.68
N SER A 53 -24.93 -4.03 -9.80
CA SER A 53 -25.17 -4.65 -11.11
C SER A 53 -23.90 -4.59 -11.97
N HIS A 54 -23.90 -5.31 -13.10
CA HIS A 54 -22.76 -5.38 -14.03
C HIS A 54 -22.93 -4.49 -15.28
N GLU A 55 -23.82 -3.51 -15.22
CA GLU A 55 -24.01 -2.52 -16.28
C GLU A 55 -22.80 -1.59 -16.40
N GLU A 56 -22.61 -0.99 -17.58
CA GLU A 56 -21.44 -0.15 -17.88
C GLU A 56 -21.29 1.03 -16.90
N ILE A 57 -22.41 1.66 -16.54
CA ILE A 57 -22.45 2.75 -15.54
C ILE A 57 -21.89 2.34 -14.17
N ASN A 58 -22.04 1.07 -13.78
CA ASN A 58 -21.50 0.57 -12.51
C ASN A 58 -20.02 0.17 -12.64
N LYS A 59 -19.56 -0.20 -13.84
CA LYS A 59 -18.12 -0.35 -14.10
C LYS A 59 -17.41 0.99 -14.02
N GLU A 60 -17.97 2.04 -14.61
CA GLU A 60 -17.42 3.41 -14.53
C GLU A 60 -17.32 3.87 -13.06
N LYS A 61 -18.40 3.73 -12.29
CA LYS A 61 -18.38 4.04 -10.85
C LYS A 61 -17.37 3.21 -10.06
N PHE A 62 -17.19 1.94 -10.41
CA PHE A 62 -16.18 1.10 -9.78
C PHE A 62 -14.77 1.64 -10.07
N VAL A 63 -14.48 1.99 -11.32
CA VAL A 63 -13.20 2.60 -11.72
C VAL A 63 -12.96 3.90 -10.95
N GLU A 64 -13.93 4.82 -10.95
CA GLU A 64 -13.84 6.09 -10.22
C GLU A 64 -13.61 5.87 -8.72
N GLY A 65 -14.33 4.92 -8.11
CA GLY A 65 -14.19 4.58 -6.70
C GLY A 65 -12.80 4.04 -6.36
N VAL A 66 -12.23 3.21 -7.23
CA VAL A 66 -10.87 2.69 -7.07
C VAL A 66 -9.83 3.80 -7.26
N GLU A 67 -9.95 4.62 -8.31
CA GLU A 67 -9.03 5.74 -8.55
C GLU A 67 -9.02 6.75 -7.40
N ALA A 68 -10.17 7.00 -6.79
CA ALA A 68 -10.28 7.86 -5.61
C ALA A 68 -9.68 7.23 -4.34
N ALA A 69 -9.63 5.91 -4.25
CA ALA A 69 -9.10 5.17 -3.10
C ALA A 69 -7.60 4.86 -3.20
N VAL A 70 -7.06 4.78 -4.41
CA VAL A 70 -5.65 4.51 -4.66
C VAL A 70 -4.79 5.70 -4.24
N GLY A 71 -3.79 5.43 -3.41
CA GLY A 71 -2.85 6.43 -2.95
C GLY A 71 -1.80 6.81 -4.01
N PRO A 72 -0.90 7.75 -3.70
CA PRO A 72 0.02 8.36 -4.67
C PRO A 72 1.03 7.38 -5.29
N GLN A 73 1.25 6.22 -4.67
CA GLN A 73 2.13 5.16 -5.21
C GLN A 73 1.37 4.11 -6.01
N GLY A 74 0.09 4.34 -6.34
CA GLY A 74 -0.70 3.45 -7.19
C GLY A 74 -1.26 2.23 -6.46
N PHE A 75 -1.20 2.19 -5.13
CA PHE A 75 -1.77 1.12 -4.29
C PHE A 75 -2.77 1.68 -3.28
N MET A 76 -3.70 0.82 -2.84
CA MET A 76 -4.56 1.02 -1.69
C MET A 76 -4.40 -0.13 -0.69
N ASN A 77 -4.71 0.14 0.57
CA ASN A 77 -4.71 -0.84 1.65
C ASN A 77 -5.98 -1.72 1.58
N PHE A 78 -5.81 -3.04 1.66
CA PHE A 78 -6.88 -4.04 1.74
C PHE A 78 -7.01 -4.66 3.13
N GLY A 79 -5.98 -4.56 3.96
CA GLY A 79 -5.99 -5.13 5.30
C GLY A 79 -4.63 -5.05 5.98
N GLU A 80 -4.67 -5.12 7.32
CA GLU A 80 -3.50 -5.16 8.17
C GLU A 80 -3.68 -6.23 9.25
N LEU A 81 -2.64 -7.04 9.46
CA LEU A 81 -2.53 -7.94 10.58
C LEU A 81 -1.38 -7.48 11.47
N ASN A 82 -1.71 -6.95 12.64
CA ASN A 82 -0.73 -6.54 13.64
C ASN A 82 -0.33 -7.73 14.51
N HIS A 83 0.74 -8.43 14.13
CA HIS A 83 1.27 -9.53 14.94
C HIS A 83 1.93 -9.04 16.24
N GLY A 84 2.49 -7.83 16.20
CA GLY A 84 3.13 -7.19 17.33
C GLY A 84 2.24 -7.01 18.57
N CYS A 85 0.93 -6.86 18.39
CA CYS A 85 0.03 -6.61 19.52
C CYS A 85 -0.27 -7.85 20.37
N TRP A 86 -0.08 -9.07 19.85
CA TRP A 86 -0.51 -10.29 20.54
C TRP A 86 0.62 -11.29 20.80
N LEU A 87 1.71 -11.28 20.03
CA LEU A 87 2.86 -12.16 20.30
C LEU A 87 3.44 -12.02 21.72
N PRO A 88 3.53 -10.81 22.32
CA PRO A 88 3.97 -10.66 23.70
C PRO A 88 3.09 -11.38 24.74
N LEU A 89 1.81 -11.63 24.45
CA LEU A 89 0.92 -12.41 25.33
C LEU A 89 1.43 -13.85 25.56
N PHE A 90 2.22 -14.36 24.61
CA PHE A 90 2.80 -15.71 24.64
C PHE A 90 4.29 -15.70 24.95
N ASN A 91 4.85 -14.58 25.44
CA ASN A 91 6.28 -14.40 25.69
C ASN A 91 7.16 -14.61 24.43
N ILE A 92 6.58 -14.45 23.24
CA ILE A 92 7.32 -14.49 21.98
C ILE A 92 7.83 -13.07 21.71
N ASN A 93 9.15 -12.89 21.78
CA ASN A 93 9.81 -11.60 21.57
C ASN A 93 9.18 -10.53 22.49
N SER A 94 9.42 -10.67 23.80
CA SER A 94 8.77 -9.96 24.92
C SER A 94 8.91 -8.43 24.94
N ASN A 95 9.28 -7.80 23.82
CA ASN A 95 9.16 -6.38 23.62
C ASN A 95 7.66 -6.01 23.53
N PRO A 96 7.11 -5.25 24.48
CA PRO A 96 5.70 -4.83 24.47
C PRO A 96 5.36 -3.87 23.32
N GLN A 97 6.37 -3.34 22.62
CA GLN A 97 6.24 -2.51 21.42
C GLN A 97 6.86 -3.20 20.21
N LEU A 98 6.61 -4.51 20.04
CA LEU A 98 7.10 -5.25 18.89
C LEU A 98 6.49 -4.70 17.59
N GLY A 99 7.27 -3.94 16.82
CA GLY A 99 6.85 -3.55 15.47
C GLY A 99 6.85 -4.77 14.53
N LEU A 100 5.69 -5.39 14.31
CA LEU A 100 5.53 -6.49 13.36
C LEU A 100 4.12 -6.50 12.76
N LYS A 101 4.03 -6.10 11.49
CA LYS A 101 2.75 -5.99 10.77
C LYS A 101 2.83 -6.61 9.39
N ARG A 102 1.83 -7.42 9.03
CA ARG A 102 1.59 -7.86 7.65
C ARG A 102 0.56 -6.92 7.04
N ILE A 103 0.90 -6.36 5.88
CA ILE A 103 0.07 -5.40 5.16
C ILE A 103 -0.34 -6.06 3.84
N ILE A 104 -1.63 -6.02 3.56
CA ILE A 104 -2.23 -6.50 2.32
C ILE A 104 -2.59 -5.26 1.49
N LEU A 105 -2.00 -5.13 0.31
CA LEU A 105 -2.13 -3.94 -0.52
C LEU A 105 -2.21 -4.29 -2.00
N GLY A 106 -2.89 -3.46 -2.78
CA GLY A 106 -3.11 -3.75 -4.19
C GLY A 106 -3.76 -2.60 -4.93
N ASN A 107 -4.09 -2.85 -6.18
CA ASN A 107 -4.92 -1.97 -6.99
C ASN A 107 -5.80 -2.86 -7.88
N PRO A 108 -7.13 -2.87 -7.71
CA PRO A 108 -8.04 -3.68 -8.52
C PRO A 108 -7.88 -3.47 -10.04
N LEU A 109 -7.56 -2.24 -10.48
CA LEU A 109 -7.36 -1.92 -11.90
C LEU A 109 -6.04 -2.47 -12.44
N ILE A 110 -5.07 -2.74 -11.58
CA ILE A 110 -3.87 -3.51 -11.96
C ILE A 110 -4.18 -5.01 -11.88
N ALA A 111 -4.89 -5.46 -10.84
CA ALA A 111 -5.23 -6.86 -10.61
C ALA A 111 -6.03 -7.45 -11.78
N ILE A 112 -6.98 -6.71 -12.35
CA ILE A 112 -7.80 -7.17 -13.48
C ILE A 112 -6.94 -7.57 -14.67
N THR A 113 -5.82 -6.87 -14.92
CA THR A 113 -4.92 -7.24 -16.03
C THR A 113 -4.36 -8.66 -15.86
N MET A 114 -3.92 -9.04 -14.66
CA MET A 114 -3.43 -10.39 -14.40
C MET A 114 -4.57 -11.42 -14.37
N LEU A 115 -5.69 -11.08 -13.74
CA LEU A 115 -6.85 -11.96 -13.65
C LEU A 115 -7.46 -12.27 -15.03
N SER A 116 -7.47 -11.29 -15.93
CA SER A 116 -7.96 -11.45 -17.32
C SER A 116 -6.96 -12.19 -18.21
N GLN A 117 -5.66 -12.07 -17.96
CA GLN A 117 -4.63 -12.78 -18.73
C GLN A 117 -4.51 -14.26 -18.34
N SER A 118 -5.01 -14.65 -17.17
CA SER A 118 -4.89 -16.02 -16.67
C SER A 118 -5.78 -16.97 -17.49
N SER A 119 -5.15 -17.70 -18.42
CA SER A 119 -5.85 -18.45 -19.47
C SER A 119 -6.45 -19.78 -18.99
N LYS A 120 -5.91 -20.33 -17.88
CA LYS A 120 -6.26 -21.66 -17.36
C LYS A 120 -7.19 -21.62 -16.14
N SER A 121 -7.16 -20.54 -15.36
CA SER A 121 -7.90 -20.42 -14.09
C SER A 121 -7.82 -18.99 -13.54
N LEU A 122 -8.71 -18.61 -12.62
CA LEU A 122 -8.62 -17.34 -11.87
C LEU A 122 -7.65 -17.43 -10.68
N ASP A 123 -6.70 -18.38 -10.70
CA ASP A 123 -5.83 -18.70 -9.56
C ASP A 123 -4.89 -17.55 -9.20
N ALA A 124 -4.64 -16.61 -10.12
CA ALA A 124 -3.88 -15.40 -9.82
C ALA A 124 -4.52 -14.60 -8.66
N GLY A 125 -5.83 -14.77 -8.42
CA GLY A 125 -6.55 -14.21 -7.26
C GLY A 125 -6.03 -14.69 -5.89
N LEU A 126 -5.23 -15.76 -5.84
CA LEU A 126 -4.53 -16.18 -4.62
C LEU A 126 -3.40 -15.22 -4.23
N PHE A 127 -2.84 -14.48 -5.20
CA PHE A 127 -1.65 -13.63 -5.03
C PHE A 127 -1.90 -12.15 -5.33
N VAL A 128 -3.13 -11.77 -5.67
CA VAL A 128 -3.56 -10.37 -5.81
C VAL A 128 -4.77 -10.13 -4.89
N PRO A 129 -4.74 -9.15 -3.96
CA PRO A 129 -3.65 -8.20 -3.68
C PRO A 129 -2.36 -8.83 -3.15
N VAL A 130 -1.25 -8.08 -3.23
CA VAL A 130 0.06 -8.50 -2.73
C VAL A 130 0.19 -8.23 -1.23
N GLU A 131 1.26 -8.76 -0.63
CA GLU A 131 1.52 -8.60 0.80
C GLU A 131 2.97 -8.22 1.08
N ILE A 132 3.16 -7.45 2.16
CA ILE A 132 4.47 -7.15 2.72
C ILE A 132 4.46 -7.38 4.24
N LEU A 133 5.60 -7.77 4.78
CA LEU A 133 5.85 -7.86 6.22
C LEU A 133 6.80 -6.74 6.62
N VAL A 134 6.35 -5.84 7.48
CA VAL A 134 7.16 -4.77 8.07
C VAL A 134 7.53 -5.17 9.48
N ARG A 135 8.82 -5.18 9.80
CA ARG A 135 9.37 -5.65 11.07
C ARG A 135 10.41 -4.67 11.61
N GLN A 136 10.28 -4.30 12.87
CA GLN A 136 11.30 -3.57 13.60
C GLN A 136 12.49 -4.49 13.92
N LEU A 137 13.71 -4.00 13.70
CA LEU A 137 14.93 -4.73 14.07
C LEU A 137 15.19 -4.65 15.58
N SER A 138 15.75 -5.72 16.14
CA SER A 138 16.16 -5.79 17.54
C SER A 138 17.58 -5.25 17.72
N GLY A 139 17.79 -4.34 18.67
CA GLY A 139 19.14 -3.90 19.10
C GLY A 139 19.70 -2.65 18.41
N GLU A 140 19.29 -2.35 17.18
CA GLU A 140 19.67 -1.13 16.44
C GLU A 140 18.42 -0.42 15.88
N GLN A 141 18.51 0.90 15.65
CA GLN A 141 17.46 1.63 14.93
C GLN A 141 17.34 1.08 13.51
N GLY A 142 16.14 0.64 13.13
CA GLY A 142 15.89 0.23 11.76
C GLY A 142 14.63 -0.60 11.58
N THR A 143 14.30 -0.80 10.32
CA THR A 143 13.12 -1.53 9.87
C THR A 143 13.49 -2.44 8.71
N GLU A 144 12.99 -3.66 8.78
CA GLU A 144 13.04 -4.68 7.73
C GLU A 144 11.69 -4.71 7.02
N ILE A 145 11.71 -4.75 5.70
CA ILE A 145 10.50 -4.87 4.87
C ILE A 145 10.69 -6.07 3.94
N THR A 146 9.86 -7.10 4.09
CA THR A 146 9.99 -8.36 3.36
C THR A 146 8.76 -8.60 2.50
N TRP A 147 8.95 -9.08 1.27
CA TRP A 147 7.87 -9.40 0.34
C TRP A 147 8.25 -10.55 -0.58
N GLN A 148 7.23 -11.16 -1.18
CA GLN A 148 7.39 -12.16 -2.24
C GLN A 148 7.32 -11.44 -3.59
N VAL A 149 8.20 -11.77 -4.53
CA VAL A 149 8.23 -11.15 -5.87
C VAL A 149 7.00 -11.65 -6.66
N PRO A 150 6.03 -10.77 -6.98
CA PRO A 150 4.76 -11.17 -7.58
C PRO A 150 4.89 -12.06 -8.83
N SER A 151 5.77 -11.73 -9.77
CA SER A 151 5.95 -12.52 -11.00
C SER A 151 6.38 -13.97 -10.77
N THR A 152 7.10 -14.24 -9.68
CA THR A 152 7.54 -15.59 -9.32
C THR A 152 6.44 -16.44 -8.71
N LEU A 153 5.38 -15.82 -8.19
CA LEU A 153 4.16 -16.48 -7.72
C LEU A 153 3.15 -16.63 -8.86
N ILE A 154 2.78 -15.49 -9.45
CA ILE A 154 1.69 -15.40 -10.43
C ILE A 154 2.06 -16.11 -11.74
N GLY A 155 3.28 -15.91 -12.23
CA GLY A 155 3.76 -16.59 -13.44
C GLY A 155 3.94 -18.10 -13.26
N ALA A 156 4.05 -18.58 -12.02
CA ALA A 156 4.16 -20.01 -11.73
C ALA A 156 2.83 -20.76 -11.91
N LEU A 157 1.69 -20.06 -11.80
CA LEU A 157 0.34 -20.62 -11.96
C LEU A 157 0.03 -21.00 -13.40
N ASP A 158 0.55 -20.23 -14.36
CA ASP A 158 0.33 -20.47 -15.80
C ASP A 158 1.64 -20.38 -16.58
N ARG A 159 2.53 -21.36 -16.37
CA ARG A 159 3.83 -21.42 -17.06
C ARG A 159 3.65 -21.39 -18.57
N GLY A 160 4.40 -20.49 -19.23
CA GLY A 160 4.34 -20.25 -20.67
C GLY A 160 3.42 -19.10 -21.08
N ASN A 161 2.62 -18.56 -20.15
CA ASN A 161 1.79 -17.38 -20.39
C ASN A 161 2.63 -16.09 -20.26
N ASN A 162 3.17 -15.64 -21.39
CA ASN A 162 4.02 -14.44 -21.44
C ASN A 162 3.26 -13.15 -21.08
N GLY A 163 1.96 -13.08 -21.39
CA GLY A 163 1.13 -11.91 -21.05
C GLY A 163 0.96 -11.75 -19.55
N LEU A 164 0.59 -12.85 -18.87
CA LEU A 164 0.50 -12.88 -17.40
C LEU A 164 1.84 -12.58 -16.73
N LEU A 165 2.93 -13.18 -17.22
CA LEU A 165 4.27 -12.95 -16.69
C LEU A 165 4.66 -11.46 -16.81
N THR A 166 4.41 -10.86 -17.98
CA THR A 166 4.71 -9.44 -18.22
C THR A 166 3.89 -8.54 -17.29
N ALA A 167 2.59 -8.80 -17.14
CA ALA A 167 1.74 -8.04 -16.22
C ALA A 167 2.21 -8.15 -14.77
N ALA A 168 2.61 -9.34 -14.34
CA ALA A 168 3.15 -9.56 -12.99
C ALA A 168 4.52 -8.89 -12.79
N GLN A 169 5.37 -8.82 -13.81
CA GLN A 169 6.64 -8.08 -13.76
C GLN A 169 6.45 -6.56 -13.63
N VAL A 170 5.41 -6.01 -14.25
CA VAL A 170 5.03 -4.59 -14.03
C VAL A 170 4.64 -4.37 -12.56
N LEU A 171 3.93 -5.33 -11.96
CA LEU A 171 3.59 -5.28 -10.54
C LEU A 171 4.83 -5.40 -9.64
N ASP A 172 5.83 -6.23 -10.00
CA ASP A 172 7.12 -6.29 -9.29
C ASP A 172 7.75 -4.90 -9.19
N GLY A 173 7.87 -4.19 -10.31
CA GLY A 173 8.47 -2.86 -10.37
C GLY A 173 7.74 -1.84 -9.50
N LYS A 174 6.41 -1.79 -9.59
CA LYS A 174 5.58 -0.89 -8.76
C LYS A 174 5.73 -1.17 -7.27
N LEU A 175 5.76 -2.45 -6.88
CA LEU A 175 5.93 -2.82 -5.48
C LEU A 175 7.33 -2.43 -4.98
N GLU A 176 8.37 -2.67 -5.77
CA GLU A 176 9.76 -2.28 -5.43
C GLU A 176 9.94 -0.77 -5.32
N GLU A 177 9.29 0.01 -6.18
CA GLU A 177 9.25 1.48 -6.09
C GLU A 177 8.59 1.93 -4.79
N LEU A 178 7.44 1.35 -4.41
CA LEU A 178 6.79 1.64 -3.13
C LEU A 178 7.69 1.29 -1.94
N ILE A 179 8.30 0.11 -1.93
CA ILE A 179 9.21 -0.32 -0.86
C ILE A 179 10.39 0.64 -0.71
N THR A 180 10.98 1.03 -1.84
CA THR A 180 12.08 1.99 -1.87
C THR A 180 11.63 3.35 -1.33
N PHE A 181 10.44 3.81 -1.74
CA PHE A 181 9.86 5.07 -1.28
C PHE A 181 9.66 5.09 0.24
N ILE A 182 8.98 4.08 0.81
CA ILE A 182 8.68 4.05 2.24
C ILE A 182 9.91 3.84 3.11
N GLY A 183 10.92 3.13 2.59
CA GLY A 183 12.22 2.94 3.22
C GLY A 183 13.16 4.15 3.09
N SER A 184 12.80 5.14 2.27
CA SER A 184 13.56 6.38 2.08
C SER A 184 13.03 7.52 2.95
N GLY A 185 13.90 8.44 3.38
CA GLY A 185 13.51 9.66 4.08
C GLY A 185 12.73 10.67 3.22
N ALA A 186 12.49 10.37 1.95
CA ALA A 186 12.06 11.30 0.92
C ALA A 186 10.73 12.01 1.22
N PHE A 187 9.80 11.34 1.93
CA PHE A 187 8.55 11.97 2.38
C PHE A 187 8.82 13.12 3.36
N TRP A 188 9.66 12.88 4.37
CA TRP A 188 10.00 13.88 5.37
C TRP A 188 10.88 14.99 4.80
N ASP A 189 11.80 14.66 3.90
CA ASP A 189 12.59 15.68 3.17
C ASP A 189 11.67 16.62 2.38
N ARG A 190 10.64 16.08 1.73
CA ARG A 190 9.65 16.87 1.00
C ARG A 190 8.79 17.72 1.96
N VAL A 191 8.34 17.17 3.08
CA VAL A 191 7.57 17.90 4.11
C VAL A 191 8.42 19.03 4.74
N GLN A 192 9.68 18.77 5.07
CA GLN A 192 10.59 19.77 5.63
C GLN A 192 10.92 20.87 4.61
N LYS A 193 11.07 20.52 3.32
CA LYS A 193 11.25 21.49 2.23
C LYS A 193 10.00 22.35 1.98
N VAL A 194 8.82 21.85 2.32
CA VAL A 194 7.58 22.64 2.28
C VAL A 194 7.49 23.53 3.53
N LYS A 195 7.71 23.01 4.74
CA LYS A 195 7.71 23.79 5.99
C LYS A 195 8.73 24.94 5.97
N SER A 196 9.96 24.68 5.52
CA SER A 196 11.01 25.71 5.39
C SER A 196 10.66 26.82 4.39
N ARG A 197 9.88 26.50 3.33
CA ARG A 197 9.33 27.49 2.40
C ARG A 197 8.24 28.36 3.04
N TYR A 198 7.56 27.87 4.07
CA TYR A 198 6.55 28.63 4.82
C TYR A 198 7.10 29.33 6.08
N THR A 199 8.33 29.03 6.52
CA THR A 199 8.97 29.71 7.65
C THR A 199 9.85 30.90 7.26
N TYR A 200 9.74 31.43 6.03
CA TYR A 200 10.45 32.64 5.64
C TYR A 200 9.49 33.73 5.17
N THR A 201 8.97 34.50 6.13
CA THR A 201 8.73 35.96 6.07
C THR A 201 8.10 36.43 7.40
N ASN A 202 8.91 36.91 8.36
CA ASN A 202 8.78 38.28 8.89
C ASN A 202 9.92 38.59 9.90
N PRO A 203 10.89 39.47 9.59
CA PRO A 203 11.95 39.86 10.54
C PRO A 203 11.53 40.91 11.59
N SER A 204 10.24 41.22 11.79
CA SER A 204 9.84 42.39 12.59
C SER A 204 9.39 42.13 14.03
N TYR A 205 9.52 40.92 14.59
CA TYR A 205 9.18 40.69 16.00
C TYR A 205 10.21 39.82 16.71
N ALA A 206 11.43 40.35 16.81
CA ALA A 206 12.41 39.89 17.78
C ALA A 206 12.40 40.82 19.00
N ASN A 207 11.54 40.56 20.00
CA ASN A 207 11.89 40.82 21.39
C ASN A 207 10.96 40.14 22.42
N LYS A 208 11.59 39.28 23.22
CA LYS A 208 11.41 38.95 24.65
C LYS A 208 10.05 38.49 25.21
N SER A 209 10.20 37.38 25.95
CA SER A 209 9.49 36.97 27.17
C SER A 209 8.30 36.02 27.03
N SER A 210 8.51 34.83 27.60
CA SER A 210 7.51 33.87 28.08
C SER A 210 6.47 33.34 27.08
N MET A 211 6.68 32.12 26.60
CA MET A 211 5.56 31.23 26.28
C MET A 211 5.81 29.87 26.90
N LYS A 212 5.15 29.69 28.05
CA LYS A 212 4.93 28.42 28.73
C LYS A 212 4.29 27.44 27.76
N CYS A 213 4.71 26.18 27.89
CA CYS A 213 4.04 25.01 27.37
C CYS A 213 2.52 25.11 27.63
N TRP A 214 1.75 25.27 26.56
CA TRP A 214 0.30 25.07 26.54
C TRP A 214 0.01 24.26 25.29
N TYR A 215 -0.16 22.96 25.45
CA TYR A 215 -0.93 22.16 24.52
C TYR A 215 -2.40 22.52 24.67
N PRO A 216 -3.12 22.73 23.57
CA PRO A 216 -4.50 22.32 23.50
C PRO A 216 -4.64 21.21 22.45
N THR A 217 -5.15 20.07 22.92
CA THR A 217 -5.87 19.06 22.16
C THR A 217 -6.84 19.74 21.17
N ARG A 218 -6.47 19.83 19.90
CA ARG A 218 -7.42 19.98 18.79
C ARG A 218 -6.94 19.17 17.59
N TYR A 219 -7.82 18.27 17.17
CA TYR A 219 -7.78 17.52 15.93
C TYR A 219 -7.38 18.43 14.76
N TYR A 220 -6.24 18.15 14.12
CA TYR A 220 -5.99 18.65 12.78
C TYR A 220 -6.60 17.67 11.78
N ASN A 221 -7.78 18.03 11.29
CA ASN A 221 -8.28 17.54 10.01
C ASN A 221 -7.38 18.16 8.93
N VAL A 222 -6.53 17.36 8.29
CA VAL A 222 -5.67 17.79 7.17
C VAL A 222 -6.42 17.64 5.83
N GLY A 223 -7.75 17.67 5.85
CA GLY A 223 -8.61 17.31 4.71
C GLY A 223 -9.07 18.45 3.80
N GLU A 224 -8.76 19.72 4.08
CA GLU A 224 -9.41 20.84 3.34
C GLU A 224 -8.51 21.77 2.54
N TYR A 225 -7.19 21.55 2.50
CA TYR A 225 -6.28 22.47 1.79
C TYR A 225 -5.37 21.78 0.78
N MET A 226 -5.90 20.88 -0.06
CA MET A 226 -5.34 20.53 -1.38
C MET A 226 -6.42 19.96 -2.29
N ARG A 227 -7.34 20.80 -2.81
CA ARG A 227 -8.02 20.51 -4.08
C ARG A 227 -7.39 21.37 -5.17
N PRO A 228 -6.75 20.81 -6.21
CA PRO A 228 -6.54 21.56 -7.43
C PRO A 228 -7.91 21.81 -8.09
N LYS A 229 -8.17 23.05 -8.52
CA LYS A 229 -9.26 23.33 -9.46
C LYS A 229 -8.97 22.62 -10.79
N PRO A 230 -9.98 22.08 -11.49
CA PRO A 230 -9.77 21.44 -12.78
C PRO A 230 -9.69 22.51 -13.87
N SER A 231 -8.59 22.56 -14.60
CA SER A 231 -8.59 23.13 -15.96
C SER A 231 -7.37 22.68 -16.75
N ILE A 232 -7.61 21.85 -17.76
CA ILE A 232 -7.05 21.81 -19.12
C ILE A 232 -6.98 20.35 -19.54
N GLY A 233 -7.91 20.00 -20.45
CA GLY A 233 -8.03 18.67 -21.00
C GLY A 233 -6.89 18.32 -21.95
N TRP A 234 -6.50 17.06 -21.91
CA TRP A 234 -5.93 16.32 -23.02
C TRP A 234 -6.58 14.94 -23.02
N THR A 235 -7.42 14.70 -24.01
CA THR A 235 -7.96 13.38 -24.34
C THR A 235 -6.92 12.62 -25.13
N GLU A 236 -6.32 11.59 -24.55
CA GLU A 236 -5.80 10.45 -25.31
C GLU A 236 -6.60 9.21 -24.91
N ARG A 237 -7.43 8.79 -25.86
CA ARG A 237 -8.25 7.59 -25.82
C ARG A 237 -7.30 6.41 -26.04
N VAL A 238 -7.10 5.57 -25.03
CA VAL A 238 -6.47 4.26 -25.21
C VAL A 238 -7.61 3.29 -25.53
N GLU A 239 -7.71 2.87 -26.79
CA GLU A 239 -8.62 1.81 -27.21
C GLU A 239 -8.05 0.46 -26.76
N PHE A 240 -8.87 -0.33 -26.05
CA PHE A 240 -8.59 -1.72 -25.74
C PHE A 240 -8.92 -2.58 -26.97
N VAL A 241 -7.95 -3.39 -27.41
CA VAL A 241 -8.16 -4.53 -28.33
C VAL A 241 -8.13 -5.81 -27.49
#